data_AF-A0A0B1ZXD0-F1
#
_entry.id   AF-A0A0B1ZXD0-F1
#
_cell.length_a   1.000
_cell.length_b   1.000
_cell.length_c   1.000
_cell.angle_alpha   90.00
_cell.angle_beta   90.00
_cell.angle_gamma   90.00
#
_symmetry.space_group_name_H-M   'P 1'
#
loop_
_entity.id
_entity.type
_entity.pdbx_description
1 polymer ?
#
loop_
_entity_poly.entity_id
_entity_poly.type
_entity_poly.pdbx_seq_one_letter_code
_entity_poly.pdbx_strand_id
1 'polypeptide(L)'
;MVEVTVTHLAPLVEAVQSVDAGWLSALGGGFPSAVVDDDVEAMTDAGLLAVNEALAGVGRRVQALQARIAHGISRRSARELGSDGLARKAGFRSAE
;
A
#
# COMPACT_ATOMS: atom_id res chain seq x y z
N MET A 1 22.04 -2.17 12.49
CA MET A 1 21.18 -3.22 11.90
C MET A 1 20.86 -2.72 10.50
N VAL A 2 21.34 -3.37 9.44
CA VAL A 2 21.01 -2.93 8.07
C VAL A 2 19.62 -3.46 7.75
N GLU A 3 18.66 -2.56 7.57
CA GLU A 3 17.32 -2.92 7.16
C GLU A 3 17.39 -3.37 5.69
N VAL A 4 17.35 -4.68 5.46
CA VAL A 4 17.35 -5.24 4.10
C VAL A 4 15.92 -5.16 3.58
N THR A 5 15.62 -4.09 2.84
CA THR A 5 14.35 -3.97 2.12
C THR A 5 14.38 -4.84 0.87
N VAL A 6 13.34 -5.66 0.66
CA VAL A 6 13.14 -6.37 -0.61
C VAL A 6 13.09 -5.34 -1.74
N THR A 7 13.92 -5.48 -2.78
CA THR A 7 14.04 -4.51 -3.89
C THR A 7 12.70 -4.06 -4.47
N HIS A 8 11.74 -4.97 -4.62
CA HIS A 8 10.41 -4.67 -5.16
C HIS A 8 9.50 -3.88 -4.22
N LEU A 9 9.83 -3.79 -2.93
CA LEU A 9 9.14 -2.97 -1.94
C LEU A 9 9.72 -1.55 -1.86
N ALA A 10 10.92 -1.29 -2.40
CA ALA A 10 11.54 0.03 -2.33
C ALA A 10 10.62 1.16 -2.83
N PRO A 11 9.91 1.04 -3.97
CA PRO A 11 9.01 2.11 -4.41
C PRO A 11 7.81 2.34 -3.47
N LEU A 12 7.37 1.32 -2.73
CA LEU A 12 6.30 1.44 -1.73
C LEU A 12 6.83 2.14 -0.47
N VAL A 13 8.03 1.77 -0.02
CA VAL A 13 8.70 2.43 1.11
C VAL A 13 8.93 3.92 0.81
N GLU A 14 9.45 4.24 -0.38
CA GLU A 14 9.63 5.62 -0.84
C GLU A 14 8.32 6.41 -0.84
N ALA A 15 7.21 5.78 -1.23
CA ALA A 15 5.91 6.44 -1.22
C ALA A 15 5.39 6.71 0.19
N VAL A 16 5.59 5.78 1.14
CA VAL A 16 5.26 5.99 2.55
C VAL A 16 6.11 7.11 3.15
N GLN A 17 7.42 7.12 2.85
CA GLN A 17 8.32 8.21 3.27
C GLN A 17 7.90 9.56 2.67
N SER A 18 7.39 9.57 1.44
CA SER A 18 6.86 10.78 0.80
C SER A 18 5.60 11.30 1.49
N VAL A 19 4.75 10.41 2.02
CA VAL A 19 3.60 10.81 2.86
C VAL A 19 4.07 11.48 4.14
N ASP A 20 5.04 10.89 4.84
CA ASP A 20 5.60 11.45 6.08
C ASP A 20 6.19 12.87 5.86
N ALA A 21 7.05 13.01 4.84
CA ALA A 21 7.61 14.31 4.48
C ALA A 21 6.53 15.31 4.03
N GLY A 22 5.54 14.86 3.25
CA GLY A 22 4.42 15.68 2.79
C GLY A 22 3.53 16.15 3.94
N TRP A 23 3.31 15.31 4.95
CA TRP A 23 2.52 15.63 6.14
C TRP A 23 3.16 16.77 6.93
N LEU A 24 4.46 16.66 7.21
CA LEU A 24 5.22 17.72 7.89
C LEU A 24 5.20 19.04 7.11
N SER A 25 5.34 18.97 5.79
CA SER A 25 5.27 20.17 4.94
C SER A 25 3.88 20.79 4.94
N ALA A 26 2.81 20.00 5.05
CA ALA A 26 1.43 20.47 5.02
C ALA A 26 1.05 21.29 6.27
N LEU A 27 1.70 21.02 7.41
CA LEU A 27 1.54 21.74 8.68
C LEU A 27 2.15 23.16 8.67
N GLY A 28 2.85 23.57 7.61
CA GLY A 28 3.30 24.96 7.43
C GLY A 28 4.25 25.49 8.52
N GLY A 29 4.99 24.61 9.19
CA GLY A 29 5.87 24.95 10.32
C GLY A 29 5.32 24.61 11.71
N GLY A 30 4.10 24.06 11.78
CA GLY A 30 3.57 23.41 12.99
C GLY A 30 4.26 22.08 13.30
N PHE A 31 3.97 21.54 14.49
CA PHE A 31 4.41 20.20 14.91
C PHE A 31 3.24 19.21 14.79
N PRO A 32 3.48 17.96 14.39
CA PRO A 32 2.44 16.93 14.37
C PRO A 32 1.81 16.72 15.74
N SER A 33 0.48 16.64 15.76
CA SER A 33 -0.33 16.22 16.90
C SER A 33 -0.36 14.69 17.01
N ALA A 34 -0.68 14.20 18.21
CA ALA A 34 -1.01 12.79 18.42
C ALA A 34 -2.42 12.43 17.89
N VAL A 35 -3.24 13.44 17.55
CA VAL A 35 -4.60 13.29 17.02
C VAL A 35 -4.60 13.76 15.57
N VAL A 36 -4.96 12.87 14.64
CA VAL A 36 -4.93 13.15 13.19
C VAL A 36 -5.84 14.32 12.81
N ASP A 37 -7.01 14.45 13.45
CA ASP A 37 -7.96 15.52 13.14
C ASP A 37 -7.38 16.91 13.46
N ASP A 38 -6.58 17.04 14.53
CA ASP A 38 -5.90 18.31 14.85
C ASP A 38 -4.89 18.70 13.76
N ASP A 39 -4.15 17.73 13.22
CA ASP A 39 -3.22 17.96 12.12
C ASP A 39 -3.97 18.40 10.86
N VAL A 40 -5.07 17.71 10.54
CA VAL A 40 -5.92 18.04 9.38
C VAL A 40 -6.51 19.45 9.51
N GLU A 41 -6.93 19.87 10.71
CA GLU A 41 -7.39 21.24 10.97
C GLU A 41 -6.26 22.28 10.85
N ALA A 42 -5.03 21.91 11.20
CA ALA A 42 -3.87 22.79 11.13
C ALA A 42 -3.23 22.88 9.73
N MET A 43 -3.48 21.91 8.84
CA MET A 43 -2.92 21.89 7.50
C MET A 43 -3.44 23.03 6.63
N THR A 44 -2.56 23.53 5.76
CA THR A 44 -2.99 24.43 4.67
C THR A 44 -3.84 23.67 3.64
N ASP A 45 -4.72 24.37 2.92
CA ASP A 45 -5.51 23.78 1.83
C ASP A 45 -4.63 23.06 0.79
N ALA A 46 -3.52 23.68 0.41
CA ALA A 46 -2.55 23.09 -0.51
C ALA A 46 -1.87 21.84 0.10
N GLY A 47 -1.60 21.87 1.41
CA GLY A 47 -1.09 20.75 2.17
C GLY A 47 -2.04 19.55 2.19
N LEU A 48 -3.34 19.78 2.44
CA LEU A 48 -4.37 18.74 2.41
C LEU A 48 -4.41 18.03 1.05
N LEU A 49 -4.39 18.81 -0.05
CA LEU A 49 -4.38 18.25 -1.40
C LEU A 49 -3.11 17.44 -1.67
N ALA A 50 -1.94 17.93 -1.24
CA ALA A 50 -0.67 17.26 -1.44
C ALA A 50 -0.57 15.94 -0.65
N VAL A 51 -0.98 15.94 0.62
CA VAL A 51 -1.01 14.73 1.46
C VAL A 51 -1.97 13.69 0.89
N ASN A 52 -3.16 14.11 0.44
CA ASN A 52 -4.12 13.22 -0.19
C ASN A 52 -3.55 12.57 -1.47
N GLU A 53 -2.86 13.32 -2.32
CA GLU A 53 -2.20 12.76 -3.51
C GLU A 53 -1.06 11.79 -3.14
N ALA A 54 -0.27 12.11 -2.10
CA ALA A 54 0.77 11.22 -1.61
C ALA A 54 0.19 9.88 -1.10
N LEU A 55 -0.89 9.93 -0.31
CA LEU A 55 -1.62 8.76 0.16
C LEU A 55 -2.20 7.94 -1.00
N ALA A 56 -2.79 8.60 -2.00
CA ALA A 56 -3.24 7.93 -3.22
C ALA A 56 -2.08 7.22 -3.95
N GLY A 57 -0.89 7.84 -3.95
CA GLY A 57 0.35 7.26 -4.47
C GLY A 57 0.77 5.96 -3.76
N VAL A 58 0.59 5.87 -2.45
CA VAL A 58 0.78 4.63 -1.67
C VAL A 58 -0.26 3.58 -2.08
N GLY A 59 -1.54 3.96 -2.11
CA GLY A 59 -2.64 3.07 -2.49
C GLY A 59 -2.44 2.41 -3.85
N ARG A 60 -2.03 3.18 -4.86
CA ARG A 60 -1.75 2.66 -6.21
C ARG A 60 -0.60 1.64 -6.22
N ARG A 61 0.44 1.84 -5.41
CA ARG A 61 1.59 0.91 -5.31
C ARG A 61 1.20 -0.39 -4.62
N VAL A 62 0.40 -0.31 -3.55
CA VAL A 62 -0.18 -1.49 -2.89
C VAL A 62 -1.02 -2.29 -3.87
N GLN A 63 -1.93 -1.64 -4.59
CA GLN A 63 -2.79 -2.29 -5.60
C GLN A 63 -1.95 -2.94 -6.71
N ALA A 64 -0.89 -2.28 -7.18
CA ALA A 64 -0.01 -2.83 -8.21
C ALA A 64 0.76 -4.09 -7.73
N LEU A 65 1.13 -4.17 -6.45
CA LEU A 65 1.74 -5.37 -5.88
C LEU A 65 0.69 -6.47 -5.67
N GLN A 66 -0.48 -6.13 -5.14
CA GLN A 66 -1.60 -7.06 -4.97
C GLN A 66 -2.01 -7.71 -6.29
N ALA A 67 -2.10 -6.95 -7.38
CA ALA A 67 -2.43 -7.47 -8.71
C ALA A 67 -1.44 -8.56 -9.18
N ARG A 68 -0.13 -8.36 -8.92
CA ARG A 68 0.91 -9.34 -9.28
C ARG A 68 0.81 -10.61 -8.45
N ILE A 69 0.58 -10.47 -7.14
CA ILE A 69 0.39 -11.61 -6.24
C ILE A 69 -0.88 -12.37 -6.61
N ALA A 70 -1.98 -11.66 -6.86
CA ALA A 70 -3.24 -12.24 -7.32
C ALA A 70 -3.06 -13.03 -8.62
N HIS A 71 -2.35 -12.48 -9.61
CA HIS A 71 -2.00 -13.22 -10.84
C HIS A 71 -1.24 -14.52 -10.54
N GLY A 72 -0.25 -14.47 -9.64
CA GLY A 72 0.47 -15.68 -9.20
C GLY A 72 -0.44 -16.71 -8.53
N ILE A 73 -1.38 -16.26 -7.69
CA ILE A 73 -2.39 -17.12 -7.04
C ILE A 73 -3.30 -17.76 -8.10
N SER A 74 -3.81 -16.96 -9.05
CA SER A 74 -4.69 -17.45 -10.13
C SER A 74 -4.01 -18.52 -10.96
N ARG A 75 -2.76 -18.29 -11.41
CA ARG A 75 -1.98 -19.28 -12.17
C ARG A 75 -1.77 -20.58 -11.40
N ARG A 76 -1.50 -20.50 -10.10
CA ARG A 76 -1.31 -21.69 -9.25
C ARG A 76 -2.61 -22.34 -8.84
N SER A 77 -3.75 -21.68 -9.04
CA SER A 77 -5.09 -22.20 -8.74
C SER A 77 -5.82 -22.71 -9.98
N ALA A 78 -5.12 -22.80 -11.11
CA ALA A 78 -5.72 -23.17 -12.39
C ALA A 78 -6.32 -24.59 -12.34
N ARG A 79 -7.43 -24.79 -13.06
CA ARG A 79 -8.24 -26.03 -12.97
C ARG A 79 -7.45 -27.26 -13.43
N GLU A 80 -6.60 -27.10 -14.42
CA GLU A 80 -5.70 -28.12 -14.96
C GLU A 80 -4.72 -28.68 -13.93
N LEU A 81 -4.48 -27.97 -12.83
CA LEU A 81 -3.64 -28.45 -11.73
C LEU A 81 -4.37 -29.40 -10.78
N GLY A 82 -5.69 -29.57 -10.91
CA GLY A 82 -6.46 -30.53 -10.12
C GLY A 82 -6.22 -30.42 -8.61
N SER A 83 -5.96 -31.55 -7.95
CA SER A 83 -5.62 -31.61 -6.51
C SER A 83 -4.31 -30.89 -6.16
N ASP A 84 -3.43 -30.68 -7.13
CA ASP A 84 -2.18 -29.97 -6.93
C ASP A 84 -2.31 -28.45 -6.97
N GLY A 85 -3.45 -27.93 -7.45
CA GLY A 85 -3.73 -26.51 -7.50
C GLY A 85 -3.81 -25.88 -6.10
N LEU A 86 -3.27 -24.68 -5.97
CA LEU A 86 -3.25 -23.88 -4.74
C LEU A 86 -4.64 -23.71 -4.11
N ALA A 87 -5.67 -23.42 -4.92
CA ALA A 87 -7.03 -23.32 -4.43
C ALA A 87 -7.51 -24.63 -3.77
N ARG A 88 -7.25 -25.79 -4.39
CA ARG A 88 -7.66 -27.10 -3.86
C ARG A 88 -6.87 -27.47 -2.61
N LYS A 89 -5.55 -27.20 -2.61
CA LYS A 89 -4.68 -27.36 -1.42
C LYS A 89 -5.12 -26.48 -0.26
N ALA A 90 -5.64 -25.29 -0.53
CA ALA A 90 -6.20 -24.39 0.47
C ALA A 90 -7.65 -24.73 0.86
N GLY A 91 -8.23 -25.83 0.35
CA GLY A 91 -9.57 -26.29 0.71
C GLY A 91 -10.71 -25.59 -0.04
N PHE A 92 -10.41 -24.67 -0.96
CA PHE A 92 -11.43 -24.05 -1.81
C PHE A 92 -11.96 -25.06 -2.83
N ARG A 93 -13.30 -25.09 -2.97
CA ARG A 93 -13.99 -25.88 -3.98
C ARG A 93 -14.54 -24.94 -5.05
N SER A 94 -14.39 -25.32 -6.31
CA SER A 94 -15.20 -24.73 -7.37
C SER A 94 -16.66 -25.04 -7.07
N ALA A 95 -17.56 -24.07 -7.24
CA ALA A 95 -18.96 -24.41 -7.41
C ALA A 95 -19.07 -25.27 -8.69
N GLU A 96 -19.73 -26.41 -8.59
CA GLU A 96 -20.15 -27.21 -9.76
C GLU A 96 -21.31 -26.53 -10.47
#